data_AF-A0A526YJP4-F1
#
_entry.id   AF-A0A526YJP4-F1
#
_cell.length_a   1.000
_cell.length_b   1.000
_cell.length_c   1.000
_cell.angle_alpha   90.00
_cell.angle_beta   90.00
_cell.angle_gamma   90.00
#
_symmetry.space_group_name_H-M   'P 1'
#
loop_
_entity.id
_entity.type
_entity.pdbx_description
1 polymer ?
#
loop_
_entity_poly.entity_id
_entity_poly.type
_entity_poly.pdbx_seq_one_letter_code
_entity_poly.pdbx_strand_id
1 'polypeptide(L)'
;AVDTKTVGDLIALIKRWHGEERTILVVVHDLELVRQNFPETLLLARQPIAWGETRETLRPENLLRARRFHEAWEENAPWCEPDKHGDHGHGPGHDPGHNHAHDHHHGSGPRAA
;
A
#
# COMPACT_ATOMS: atom_id res chain seq x y z
N ALA A 1 -2.88 -17.85 16.18
CA ALA A 1 -1.85 -18.54 15.39
C ALA A 1 -2.47 -19.79 14.78
N VAL A 2 -2.28 -20.03 13.48
CA VAL A 2 -2.75 -21.26 12.79
C VAL A 2 -1.61 -22.29 12.83
N ASP A 3 -1.94 -23.54 13.11
CA ASP A 3 -0.96 -24.65 13.20
C ASP A 3 -0.34 -25.00 11.83
N THR A 4 0.94 -25.37 11.82
CA THR A 4 1.73 -25.71 10.62
C THR A 4 1.09 -26.79 9.75
N LYS A 5 0.41 -27.77 10.36
CA LYS A 5 -0.29 -28.82 9.62
C LYS A 5 -1.44 -28.24 8.80
N THR A 6 -2.24 -27.38 9.43
CA THR A 6 -3.35 -26.69 8.78
C THR A 6 -2.87 -25.78 7.65
N VAL A 7 -1.72 -25.11 7.81
CA VAL A 7 -1.11 -24.31 6.73
C VAL A 7 -0.73 -25.19 5.54
N GLY A 8 -0.12 -26.36 5.79
CA GLY A 8 0.23 -27.32 4.74
C GLY A 8 -1.00 -27.77 3.94
N ASP A 9 -2.09 -28.12 4.62
CA ASP A 9 -3.34 -28.54 3.99
C ASP A 9 -3.96 -27.42 3.13
N LEU A 10 -3.94 -26.17 3.62
CA LEU A 10 -4.40 -25.00 2.87
C LEU A 10 -3.54 -24.73 1.63
N ILE A 11 -2.22 -24.86 1.73
CA ILE A 11 -1.32 -24.71 0.58
C ILE A 11 -1.59 -25.78 -0.48
N ALA A 12 -1.82 -27.04 -0.07
CA ALA A 12 -2.17 -28.10 -1.00
C ALA A 12 -3.48 -27.80 -1.74
N LEU A 13 -4.48 -27.29 -1.03
CA LEU A 13 -5.75 -26.85 -1.60
C LEU A 13 -5.56 -25.70 -2.61
N ILE A 14 -4.78 -24.69 -2.25
CA ILE A 14 -4.46 -23.53 -3.11
C ILE A 14 -3.76 -24.00 -4.40
N LYS A 15 -2.76 -24.89 -4.28
CA LYS A 15 -2.05 -25.45 -5.45
C LYS A 15 -3.01 -26.19 -6.38
N ARG A 16 -3.94 -26.96 -5.81
CA ARG A 16 -4.97 -27.64 -6.61
C ARG A 16 -5.86 -26.64 -7.35
N TRP A 17 -6.38 -25.63 -6.67
CA TRP A 17 -7.23 -24.61 -7.32
C TRP A 17 -6.48 -23.79 -8.36
N HIS A 18 -5.20 -23.53 -8.15
CA HIS A 18 -4.37 -22.85 -9.13
C HIS A 18 -4.22 -23.69 -10.40
N GLY A 19 -4.03 -25.01 -10.26
CA GLY A 19 -4.05 -25.95 -11.39
C GLY A 19 -5.41 -26.10 -12.08
N GLU A 20 -6.49 -25.70 -11.43
CA GLU A 20 -7.84 -25.57 -12.03
C GLU A 20 -8.05 -24.20 -12.70
N GLU A 21 -6.99 -23.40 -12.90
CA GLU A 21 -7.03 -22.07 -13.54
C GLU A 21 -7.94 -21.07 -12.81
N ARG A 22 -8.15 -21.26 -11.51
CA ARG A 22 -8.87 -20.29 -10.67
C ARG A 22 -7.93 -19.16 -10.25
N THR A 23 -8.44 -17.93 -10.27
CA THR A 23 -7.75 -16.78 -9.67
C THR A 23 -7.85 -16.85 -8.16
N ILE A 24 -6.71 -16.85 -7.47
CA ILE A 24 -6.63 -16.97 -6.02
C ILE A 24 -5.75 -15.83 -5.49
N LEU A 25 -6.24 -15.12 -4.49
CA LEU A 25 -5.47 -14.13 -3.74
C LEU A 25 -5.23 -14.67 -2.33
N VAL A 26 -3.97 -14.70 -1.89
CA VAL A 26 -3.58 -15.20 -0.58
C VAL A 26 -2.83 -14.11 0.17
N VAL A 27 -3.24 -13.84 1.41
CA VAL A 27 -2.59 -12.85 2.29
C VAL A 27 -1.91 -13.60 3.43
N VAL A 28 -0.58 -13.53 3.46
CA VAL A 28 0.27 -14.20 4.46
C VAL A 28 1.37 -13.27 4.93
N HIS A 29 1.76 -13.41 6.20
CA HIS A 29 2.83 -12.63 6.82
C HIS A 29 4.15 -13.42 6.93
N ASP A 30 4.11 -14.75 6.77
CA ASP A 30 5.29 -15.60 6.77
C ASP A 30 5.97 -15.56 5.39
N LEU A 31 7.13 -14.89 5.32
CA LEU A 31 7.87 -14.71 4.08
C LEU A 31 8.50 -16.01 3.55
N GLU A 32 8.85 -16.96 4.42
CA GLU A 32 9.43 -18.24 3.99
C GLU A 32 8.37 -19.10 3.32
N LEU A 33 7.15 -19.10 3.86
CA LEU A 33 6.00 -19.74 3.22
C LEU A 33 5.74 -19.17 1.82
N VAL A 34 5.81 -17.85 1.68
CA VAL A 34 5.62 -17.15 0.40
C VAL A 34 6.67 -17.61 -0.61
N ARG A 35 7.95 -17.54 -0.24
CA ARG A 35 9.09 -17.92 -1.10
C ARG A 35 9.00 -19.34 -1.62
N GLN A 36 8.49 -20.27 -0.81
CA GLN A 36 8.45 -21.69 -1.16
C GLN A 36 7.26 -22.08 -2.05
N ASN A 37 6.16 -21.32 -2.03
CA ASN A 37 4.88 -21.79 -2.58
C ASN A 37 4.23 -20.88 -3.61
N PHE A 38 4.62 -19.60 -3.69
CA PHE A 38 3.95 -18.63 -4.55
C PHE A 38 4.93 -18.05 -5.57
N PRO A 39 4.64 -18.14 -6.88
CA PRO A 39 5.55 -17.66 -7.93
C PRO A 39 5.53 -16.14 -8.08
N GLU A 40 4.38 -15.50 -7.84
CA GLU A 40 4.21 -14.04 -7.85
C GLU A 40 3.69 -13.54 -6.50
N THR A 41 4.17 -12.37 -6.09
CA THR A 41 3.82 -11.74 -4.81
C THR A 41 3.67 -10.24 -4.99
N LEU A 42 2.74 -9.65 -4.23
CA LEU A 42 2.63 -8.21 -4.01
C LEU A 42 3.09 -7.90 -2.58
N LEU A 43 4.18 -7.16 -2.44
CA LEU A 43 4.67 -6.68 -1.14
C LEU A 43 4.04 -5.33 -0.82
N LEU A 44 3.33 -5.25 0.30
CA LEU A 44 2.63 -4.06 0.76
C LEU A 44 3.16 -3.62 2.13
N ALA A 45 3.43 -2.32 2.29
CA ALA A 45 3.58 -1.69 3.59
C ALA A 45 3.03 -0.26 3.50
N ARG A 46 1.75 -0.10 3.86
CA ARG A 46 0.91 1.10 3.64
C ARG A 46 0.69 1.50 2.16
N GLN A 47 1.67 1.28 1.31
CA GLN A 47 1.64 1.43 -0.14
C GLN A 47 2.22 0.16 -0.82
N PRO A 48 1.91 -0.08 -2.11
CA PRO A 48 2.60 -1.08 -2.91
C PRO A 48 4.10 -0.78 -2.98
N ILE A 49 4.93 -1.74 -2.57
CA ILE A 49 6.39 -1.61 -2.64
C ILE A 49 6.91 -2.27 -3.91
N ALA A 50 6.44 -3.48 -4.20
CA ALA A 50 6.84 -4.26 -5.36
C ALA A 50 5.76 -5.31 -5.69
N TRP A 51 5.59 -5.60 -6.97
CA TRP A 51 4.72 -6.66 -7.48
C TRP A 51 5.42 -7.38 -8.62
N GLY A 52 5.44 -8.70 -8.57
CA GLY A 52 5.92 -9.56 -9.65
C GLY A 52 6.44 -10.87 -9.08
N GLU A 53 7.49 -11.41 -9.69
CA GLU A 53 8.13 -12.65 -9.26
C GLU A 53 8.57 -12.58 -7.79
N THR A 54 8.31 -13.64 -7.03
CA THR A 54 8.45 -13.63 -5.57
C THR A 54 9.90 -13.43 -5.12
N ARG A 55 10.90 -13.99 -5.81
CA ARG A 55 12.31 -13.83 -5.42
C ARG A 55 12.78 -12.40 -5.61
N GLU A 56 12.37 -11.75 -6.69
CA GLU A 56 12.63 -10.33 -6.98
C GLU A 56 11.87 -9.41 -6.02
N THR A 57 10.59 -9.70 -5.77
CA THR A 57 9.72 -8.89 -4.89
C THR A 57 10.22 -8.93 -3.44
N LEU A 58 10.63 -10.10 -2.96
CA LEU A 58 11.10 -10.29 -1.58
C LEU A 58 12.62 -10.11 -1.42
N ARG A 59 13.27 -9.33 -2.30
CA ARG A 59 14.67 -8.95 -2.13
C ARG A 59 14.90 -8.14 -0.83
N PRO A 60 16.10 -8.22 -0.23
CA PRO A 60 16.40 -7.51 1.03
C PRO A 60 16.09 -6.01 0.99
N GLU A 61 16.32 -5.35 -0.15
CA GLU A 61 16.09 -3.91 -0.32
C GLU A 61 14.60 -3.55 -0.16
N ASN A 62 13.72 -4.37 -0.75
CA ASN A 62 12.27 -4.21 -0.67
C ASN A 62 11.77 -4.49 0.75
N LEU A 63 12.32 -5.51 1.41
CA LEU A 63 11.99 -5.83 2.81
C LEU A 63 12.43 -4.72 3.77
N LEU A 64 13.59 -4.11 3.54
CA LEU A 64 14.04 -2.95 4.31
C LEU A 64 13.11 -1.74 4.11
N ARG A 65 12.71 -1.46 2.86
CA ARG A 65 11.73 -0.40 2.56
C ARG A 65 10.40 -0.66 3.27
N ALA A 66 9.93 -1.90 3.31
CA ALA A 66 8.70 -2.27 4.02
C ALA A 66 8.78 -2.01 5.53
N ARG A 67 9.92 -2.31 6.16
CA ARG A 67 10.13 -2.08 7.60
C ARG A 67 10.10 -0.61 7.99
N ARG A 68 10.58 0.30 7.13
CA ARG A 68 10.58 1.75 7.41
C ARG A 68 9.17 2.32 7.58
N PHE A 69 8.19 1.82 6.82
CA PHE A 69 6.79 2.20 7.03
C PHE A 69 6.20 1.63 8.32
N HIS A 70 6.82 0.57 8.84
CA HIS A 70 6.45 -0.05 10.11
C HIS A 70 7.09 0.65 11.33
N GLU A 71 8.00 1.60 11.12
CA GLU A 71 8.57 2.46 12.17
C GLU A 71 7.87 3.83 12.21
N ALA A 72 7.31 4.28 11.07
CA ALA A 72 6.52 5.52 10.95
C ALA A 72 5.04 5.33 11.33
N TRP A 73 4.74 4.59 12.41
CA TRP A 73 3.38 4.53 12.94
C TRP A 73 3.05 5.81 13.70
N GLU A 74 2.51 6.80 12.99
CA GLU A 74 1.78 7.89 13.59
C GLU A 74 0.28 7.54 13.63
N GLU A 75 -0.34 7.66 14.80
CA GLU A 75 -1.76 7.33 15.05
C GLU A 75 -2.73 8.13 14.15
N ASN A 76 -2.30 9.29 13.67
CA ASN A 76 -3.04 10.16 12.75
C ASN A 76 -2.46 10.20 11.33
N ALA A 77 -1.67 9.20 10.94
CA ALA A 77 -1.10 9.19 9.60
C ALA A 77 -2.23 9.19 8.55
N PRO A 78 -2.24 10.16 7.61
CA PRO A 78 -3.28 10.24 6.60
C PRO A 78 -3.34 8.95 5.77
N TRP A 79 -4.51 8.71 5.18
CA TRP A 79 -4.72 7.61 4.25
C TRP A 79 -3.63 7.65 3.16
N CYS A 80 -3.07 6.50 2.82
CA CYS A 80 -2.04 6.44 1.79
C CYS A 80 -2.68 6.64 0.43
N GLU A 81 -2.63 7.88 -0.06
CA GLU A 81 -3.00 8.21 -1.42
C GLU A 81 -1.94 7.65 -2.38
N PRO A 82 -2.34 7.05 -3.51
CA PRO A 82 -1.39 6.60 -4.51
C PRO A 82 -0.64 7.82 -5.08
N ASP A 83 0.70 7.80 -4.99
CA ASP A 83 1.55 8.80 -5.64
C ASP A 83 1.25 8.80 -7.14
N LYS A 84 0.77 9.94 -7.64
CA LYS A 84 0.55 10.16 -9.08
C LYS A 84 1.90 10.32 -9.79
N HIS A 85 2.66 9.23 -9.94
CA HIS A 85 3.82 9.21 -10.82
C HIS A 85 3.46 8.50 -12.13
N GLY A 86 3.16 9.31 -13.15
CA GLY A 86 2.91 8.87 -14.53
C GLY A 86 2.41 10.00 -15.43
N ASP A 87 3.38 10.83 -15.88
CA ASP A 87 3.47 11.63 -17.12
C ASP A 87 2.21 11.95 -17.96
N HIS A 88 2.00 13.23 -18.30
CA HIS A 88 1.90 13.75 -19.68
C HIS A 88 1.71 15.28 -19.67
N GLY A 89 2.57 15.99 -20.41
CA GLY A 89 2.74 17.42 -20.34
C GLY A 89 1.61 18.28 -20.92
N HIS A 90 1.56 19.52 -20.42
CA HIS A 90 1.17 20.71 -21.17
C HIS A 90 1.81 21.92 -20.47
N GLY A 91 2.81 22.54 -21.11
CA GLY A 91 3.08 23.97 -20.88
C GLY A 91 2.22 24.82 -21.82
N PRO A 92 2.38 26.15 -21.88
CA PRO A 92 2.87 27.08 -20.86
C PRO A 92 1.87 28.23 -20.59
N GLY A 93 2.04 28.95 -19.47
CA GLY A 93 1.64 30.36 -19.35
C GLY A 93 0.42 30.67 -18.46
N HIS A 94 0.68 31.21 -17.27
CA HIS A 94 -0.06 32.39 -16.81
C HIS A 94 0.77 33.18 -15.79
N ASP A 95 0.85 34.50 -16.02
CA ASP A 95 1.61 35.51 -15.30
C ASP A 95 1.26 35.61 -13.80
N PRO A 96 2.20 36.03 -12.92
CA PRO A 96 2.00 36.10 -11.49
C PRO A 96 1.44 37.47 -11.08
N GLY A 97 0.23 37.48 -10.53
CA GLY A 97 -0.25 38.70 -9.88
C GLY A 97 -1.61 38.57 -9.26
N HIS A 98 -1.70 38.12 -8.01
CA HIS A 98 -2.72 38.59 -7.09
C HIS A 98 -2.23 38.48 -5.63
N ASN A 99 -2.05 39.65 -5.02
CA ASN A 99 -1.73 39.84 -3.61
C ASN A 99 -2.87 39.33 -2.72
N HIS A 100 -2.51 38.52 -1.72
CA HIS A 100 -3.41 38.13 -0.63
C HIS A 100 -3.64 39.32 0.32
N ALA A 101 -4.91 39.70 0.48
CA ALA A 101 -5.38 40.47 1.64
C ALA A 101 -6.37 39.58 2.41
N HIS A 102 -5.91 39.00 3.53
CA HIS A 102 -6.76 38.32 4.50
C HIS A 102 -7.24 39.35 5.53
N ASP A 103 -8.48 39.80 5.41
CA ASP A 103 -9.19 40.49 6.49
C ASP A 103 -9.92 39.45 7.35
N HIS A 104 -9.36 39.17 8.53
CA HIS A 104 -10.02 38.40 9.58
C HIS A 104 -10.94 39.32 10.38
N HIS A 105 -12.26 39.22 10.17
CA HIS A 105 -13.24 39.86 11.05
C HIS A 105 -13.86 38.84 12.01
N HIS A 106 -13.41 38.89 13.27
CA HIS A 106 -14.11 38.29 14.41
C HIS A 106 -15.23 39.24 14.87
N GLY A 107 -16.46 38.74 14.95
CA GLY A 107 -17.60 39.47 15.50
C GLY A 107 -18.70 38.52 15.98
N SER A 108 -18.99 38.57 17.27
CA SER A 108 -19.76 37.60 18.06
C SER A 108 -21.30 37.81 18.05
N GLY A 109 -22.04 36.69 17.98
CA GLY A 109 -23.36 36.43 18.62
C GLY A 109 -24.64 36.99 17.97
N PRO A 110 -25.87 36.61 18.44
CA PRO A 110 -26.26 35.55 19.38
C PRO A 110 -27.30 34.52 18.83
N ARG A 111 -27.62 33.53 19.69
CA ARG A 111 -28.58 32.41 19.55
C ARG A 111 -30.06 32.83 19.43
N ALA A 112 -30.85 32.01 18.71
CA ALA A 112 -32.24 31.52 18.99
C ALA A 112 -32.83 30.99 17.66
N ALA A 113 -33.63 29.93 17.56
CA ALA A 113 -34.31 29.05 18.51
C ALA A 113 -34.36 27.63 17.92
#